data_AF-A0A0J7ZQ35-F1
#
_entry.id   AF-A0A0J7ZQ35-F1
#
_cell.length_a   1.000
_cell.length_b   1.000
_cell.length_c   1.000
_cell.angle_alpha   90.00
_cell.angle_beta   90.00
_cell.angle_gamma   90.00
#
_symmetry.space_group_name_H-M   'P 1'
#
loop_
_entity.id
_entity.type
_entity.pdbx_description
1 polymer ?
#
loop_
_entity_poly.entity_id
_entity_poly.type
_entity_poly.pdbx_seq_one_letter_code
_entity_poly.pdbx_strand_id
1 'polypeptide(L)'
;MNSGDHFDGISMARVVTEHVRQTGKHFLSERMLTELSSIRSRHSMHCSFLDAFLECLLDKHEGRYWNRTYLALPLLELLLDDQQSELSPDRLSTLLVSDAIRFEVETAGGSPEPPSRGRPDPVTLRKRLRHAVRFVGDELSGPDAADLADLVDRLPRPPTTAACRWFDVTVHPVYVLHDEYFFIRLLQTHEMLFTAISTDIRTAIGALRDGKLEAGLERIHHATAVFERAAILFRIIATMRADQFSTFRKFTQGASAIQSEQYKRFEILCGRPSAPRLHSAAFTSVPAVRDEVEKAARDTVTQAYLDLRGAGAFGQAEWDLLDAALSGLEARHQRWKSTHRSIAVRMLGDAHGSGYTDGVPYLTECVENRLFWQLSAR
;
A
#
# COMPACT_ATOMS: atom_id res chain seq x y z
N MET A 1 10.72 -15.46 -45.10
CA MET A 1 10.29 -16.02 -43.80
C MET A 1 11.33 -15.63 -42.77
N ASN A 2 11.06 -14.61 -41.97
CA ASN A 2 11.86 -14.28 -40.80
C ASN A 2 10.86 -14.21 -39.64
N SER A 3 10.63 -15.36 -38.99
CA SER A 3 9.88 -15.46 -37.75
C SER A 3 10.74 -14.80 -36.67
N GLY A 4 10.59 -13.48 -36.52
CA GLY A 4 11.13 -12.76 -35.38
C GLY A 4 10.54 -13.35 -34.12
N ASP A 5 11.39 -13.97 -33.31
CA ASP A 5 11.03 -14.54 -32.01
C ASP A 5 10.42 -13.42 -31.17
N HIS A 6 9.09 -13.43 -30.97
CA HIS A 6 8.43 -12.42 -30.15
C HIS A 6 8.85 -12.68 -28.71
N PHE A 7 9.72 -11.83 -28.16
CA PHE A 7 10.17 -11.95 -26.78
C PHE A 7 8.96 -11.91 -25.84
N ASP A 8 8.70 -13.03 -25.16
CA ASP A 8 7.60 -13.16 -24.21
C ASP A 8 8.04 -12.68 -22.82
N GLY A 9 7.86 -11.37 -22.59
CA GLY A 9 8.25 -10.72 -21.35
C GLY A 9 7.53 -11.26 -20.11
N ILE A 10 6.27 -11.70 -20.21
CA ILE A 10 5.52 -12.19 -19.05
C ILE A 10 5.96 -13.60 -18.66
N SER A 11 6.25 -14.48 -19.63
CA SER A 11 6.80 -15.80 -19.32
C SER A 11 8.17 -15.70 -18.64
N MET A 12 9.03 -14.79 -19.12
CA MET A 12 10.31 -14.50 -18.47
C MET A 12 10.11 -13.96 -17.05
N ALA A 13 9.20 -12.99 -16.87
CA ALA A 13 8.90 -12.43 -15.55
C ALA A 13 8.45 -13.50 -14.56
N ARG A 14 7.59 -14.43 -14.98
CA ARG A 14 7.13 -15.56 -14.15
C ARG A 14 8.27 -16.47 -13.69
N VAL A 15 9.16 -16.85 -14.62
CA VAL A 15 10.34 -17.68 -14.32
C VAL A 15 11.26 -16.97 -13.31
N VAL A 16 11.50 -15.67 -13.52
CA VAL A 16 12.32 -14.86 -12.63
C VAL A 16 11.66 -14.70 -11.25
N THR A 17 10.36 -14.43 -11.18
CA THR A 17 9.62 -14.33 -9.91
C THR A 17 9.67 -15.63 -9.13
N GLU A 18 9.52 -16.79 -9.80
CA GLU A 18 9.64 -18.08 -9.14
C GLU A 18 11.04 -18.27 -8.53
N HIS A 19 12.09 -17.97 -9.30
CA HIS A 19 13.46 -18.01 -8.79
C HIS A 19 13.66 -17.07 -7.59
N VAL A 20 13.15 -15.84 -7.68
CA VAL A 20 13.18 -14.85 -6.59
C VAL A 20 12.51 -15.36 -5.33
N ARG A 21 11.38 -16.08 -5.42
CA ARG A 21 10.69 -16.64 -4.26
C ARG A 21 11.47 -17.78 -3.60
N GLN A 22 12.35 -18.45 -4.35
CA GLN A 22 13.21 -19.53 -3.86
C GLN A 22 14.53 -19.03 -3.29
N THR A 23 15.09 -17.93 -3.81
CA THR A 23 16.41 -17.41 -3.40
C THR A 23 16.34 -16.14 -2.55
N GLY A 24 15.28 -15.36 -2.68
CA GLY A 24 15.19 -13.99 -2.19
C GLY A 24 15.87 -13.02 -3.15
N LYS A 25 15.20 -11.91 -3.46
CA LYS A 25 15.68 -10.87 -4.39
C LYS A 25 17.04 -10.29 -3.98
N HIS A 26 17.33 -10.22 -2.68
CA HIS A 26 18.62 -9.72 -2.19
C HIS A 26 19.80 -10.63 -2.57
N PHE A 27 19.54 -11.91 -2.86
CA PHE A 27 20.56 -12.94 -3.08
C PHE A 27 20.66 -13.39 -4.54
N LEU A 28 20.08 -12.66 -5.48
CA LEU A 28 20.25 -12.93 -6.90
C LEU A 28 21.73 -12.78 -7.30
N SER A 29 22.22 -13.69 -8.14
CA SER A 29 23.62 -13.69 -8.59
C SER A 29 23.92 -12.48 -9.50
N GLU A 30 25.16 -11.98 -9.46
CA GLU A 30 25.61 -10.91 -10.36
C GLU A 30 25.42 -11.25 -11.83
N ARG A 31 25.62 -12.53 -12.19
CA ARG A 31 25.36 -13.03 -13.54
C ARG A 31 23.91 -12.79 -13.96
N MET A 32 22.96 -13.21 -13.12
CA MET A 32 21.53 -13.04 -13.41
C MET A 32 21.14 -11.56 -13.48
N LEU A 33 21.66 -10.73 -12.56
CA LEU A 33 21.42 -9.29 -12.57
C LEU A 33 21.95 -8.61 -13.85
N THR A 34 23.12 -9.04 -14.32
CA THR A 34 23.72 -8.56 -15.58
C THR A 34 22.90 -9.01 -16.79
N GLU A 35 22.44 -10.27 -16.80
CA GLU A 35 21.57 -10.80 -17.86
C GLU A 35 20.23 -10.04 -17.91
N LEU A 36 19.58 -9.80 -16.78
CA LEU A 36 18.35 -9.01 -16.68
C LEU A 36 18.55 -7.55 -17.12
N SER A 37 19.70 -6.95 -16.78
CA SER A 37 20.07 -5.61 -17.24
C SER A 37 20.22 -5.56 -18.76
N SER A 38 20.85 -6.58 -19.36
CA SER A 38 20.96 -6.74 -20.82
C SER A 38 19.61 -6.96 -21.50
N ILE A 39 18.70 -7.71 -20.87
CA ILE A 39 17.33 -7.87 -21.36
C ILE A 39 16.62 -6.51 -21.35
N ARG A 40 16.71 -5.75 -20.26
CA ARG A 40 16.14 -4.40 -20.19
C ARG A 40 16.70 -3.52 -21.32
N SER A 41 18.01 -3.48 -21.53
CA SER A 41 18.59 -2.66 -22.61
C SER A 41 18.14 -3.05 -24.02
N ARG A 42 17.79 -4.32 -24.26
CA ARG A 42 17.35 -4.82 -25.58
C ARG A 42 15.85 -4.70 -25.81
N HIS A 43 15.05 -4.76 -24.75
CA HIS A 43 13.59 -4.89 -24.85
C HIS A 43 12.82 -3.76 -24.15
N SER A 44 13.50 -2.90 -23.39
CA SER A 44 12.87 -1.70 -22.83
C SER A 44 12.39 -0.80 -23.95
N MET A 45 11.26 -0.12 -23.72
CA MET A 45 10.45 0.60 -24.72
C MET A 45 9.43 -0.23 -25.50
N HIS A 46 9.44 -1.57 -25.42
CA HIS A 46 8.43 -2.38 -26.11
C HIS A 46 7.27 -2.85 -25.22
N CYS A 47 7.44 -2.82 -23.89
CA CYS A 47 6.40 -3.25 -22.94
C CYS A 47 6.56 -2.56 -21.59
N SER A 48 5.64 -1.64 -21.24
CA SER A 48 5.68 -0.89 -19.98
C SER A 48 5.67 -1.78 -18.73
N PHE A 49 4.97 -2.92 -18.79
CA PHE A 49 4.96 -3.89 -17.68
C PHE A 49 6.32 -4.58 -17.49
N LEU A 50 6.99 -4.94 -18.59
CA LEU A 50 8.34 -5.50 -18.52
C LEU A 50 9.33 -4.48 -17.94
N ASP A 51 9.20 -3.21 -18.34
CA ASP A 51 10.03 -2.13 -17.83
C ASP A 51 9.81 -1.93 -16.33
N ALA A 52 8.56 -1.85 -15.89
CA ALA A 52 8.21 -1.75 -14.46
C ALA A 52 8.68 -2.97 -13.65
N PHE A 53 8.55 -4.17 -14.21
CA PHE A 53 9.04 -5.40 -13.58
C PHE A 53 10.57 -5.38 -13.40
N LEU A 54 11.32 -5.12 -14.47
CA LEU A 54 12.78 -5.07 -14.43
C LEU A 54 13.29 -3.90 -13.58
N GLU A 55 12.58 -2.77 -13.58
CA GLU A 55 12.85 -1.66 -12.67
C GLU A 55 12.79 -2.12 -11.21
N CYS A 56 11.74 -2.87 -10.84
CA CYS A 56 11.57 -3.39 -9.50
C CYS A 56 12.56 -4.52 -9.18
N LEU A 57 13.04 -5.31 -10.15
CA LEU A 57 13.99 -6.39 -9.87
C LEU A 57 15.43 -5.90 -9.71
N LEU A 58 15.83 -4.93 -10.54
CA LEU A 58 17.20 -4.43 -10.61
C LEU A 58 17.50 -3.26 -9.66
N ASP A 59 16.48 -2.70 -9.00
CA ASP A 59 16.60 -1.55 -8.11
C ASP A 59 17.75 -1.64 -7.07
N LYS A 60 17.97 -2.80 -6.43
CA LYS A 60 19.05 -3.02 -5.44
C LYS A 60 20.41 -3.01 -6.11
N HIS A 61 20.52 -3.68 -7.25
CA HIS A 61 21.74 -3.73 -8.04
C HIS A 61 22.14 -2.33 -8.52
N GLU A 62 21.17 -1.47 -8.76
CA GLU A 62 21.36 -0.13 -9.32
C GLU A 62 21.34 1.01 -8.28
N GLY A 63 21.24 0.69 -7.00
CA GLY A 63 21.19 1.70 -5.93
C GLY A 63 19.91 2.57 -5.94
N ARG A 64 18.82 2.09 -6.55
CA ARG A 64 17.51 2.76 -6.63
C ARG A 64 16.45 2.12 -5.71
N TYR A 65 16.87 1.23 -4.82
CA TYR A 65 15.97 0.45 -3.97
C TYR A 65 15.29 1.30 -2.90
N TRP A 66 13.96 1.22 -2.85
CA TRP A 66 13.12 1.92 -1.87
C TRP A 66 11.73 1.27 -1.78
N ASN A 67 10.85 1.79 -0.90
CA ASN A 67 9.54 1.20 -0.64
C ASN A 67 8.70 0.99 -1.92
N ARG A 68 8.74 1.92 -2.87
CA ARG A 68 7.96 1.86 -4.10
C ARG A 68 8.30 0.63 -4.95
N THR A 69 9.58 0.33 -5.12
CA THR A 69 10.04 -0.81 -5.91
C THR A 69 10.03 -2.11 -5.11
N TYR A 70 10.20 -2.05 -3.78
CA TYR A 70 9.96 -3.18 -2.88
C TYR A 70 8.52 -3.71 -2.96
N LEU A 71 7.55 -2.80 -3.03
CA LEU A 71 6.12 -3.13 -3.14
C LEU A 71 5.65 -3.30 -4.59
N ALA A 72 6.56 -3.27 -5.57
CA ALA A 72 6.21 -3.36 -6.98
C ALA A 72 5.08 -2.39 -7.42
N LEU A 73 5.02 -1.19 -6.83
CA LEU A 73 3.97 -0.21 -7.11
C LEU A 73 3.89 0.19 -8.59
N PRO A 74 5.01 0.34 -9.34
CA PRO A 74 4.94 0.63 -10.78
C PRO A 74 4.11 -0.41 -11.57
N LEU A 75 4.16 -1.68 -11.19
CA LEU A 75 3.32 -2.71 -11.81
C LEU A 75 1.85 -2.56 -11.40
N LEU A 76 1.57 -2.32 -10.12
CA LEU A 76 0.20 -2.15 -9.63
C LEU A 76 -0.48 -0.92 -10.23
N GLU A 77 0.26 0.16 -10.46
CA GLU A 77 -0.24 1.37 -11.12
C GLU A 77 -0.59 1.10 -12.59
N LEU A 78 0.27 0.38 -13.32
CA LEU A 78 -0.06 -0.04 -14.68
C LEU A 78 -1.30 -0.96 -14.73
N LEU A 79 -1.55 -1.77 -13.69
CA LEU A 79 -2.79 -2.54 -13.59
C LEU A 79 -4.02 -1.65 -13.37
N LEU A 80 -3.90 -0.57 -12.58
CA LEU A 80 -4.98 0.40 -12.39
C LEU A 80 -5.26 1.24 -13.63
N ASP A 81 -4.24 1.53 -14.43
CA ASP A 81 -4.37 2.30 -15.67
C ASP A 81 -5.04 1.50 -16.80
N ASP A 82 -5.05 0.15 -16.71
CA ASP A 82 -5.71 -0.73 -17.69
C ASP A 82 -7.23 -0.58 -17.63
N GLN A 83 -7.78 0.21 -18.56
CA GLN A 83 -9.22 0.45 -18.66
C GLN A 83 -10.03 -0.84 -18.90
N GLN A 84 -9.45 -1.87 -19.50
CA GLN A 84 -10.15 -3.15 -19.74
C GLN A 84 -10.37 -3.96 -18.46
N SER A 85 -9.54 -3.72 -17.43
CA SER A 85 -9.63 -4.46 -16.17
C SER A 85 -10.74 -3.94 -15.25
N GLU A 86 -11.19 -2.69 -15.47
CA GLU A 86 -12.10 -1.96 -14.57
C GLU A 86 -11.63 -1.99 -13.10
N LEU A 87 -10.32 -2.12 -12.87
CA LEU A 87 -9.76 -2.14 -11.53
C LEU A 87 -9.82 -0.75 -10.93
N SER A 88 -10.43 -0.67 -9.74
CA SER A 88 -10.27 0.47 -8.84
C SER A 88 -9.27 0.12 -7.74
N PRO A 89 -8.69 1.11 -7.03
CA PRO A 89 -7.86 0.83 -5.88
C PRO A 89 -8.58 -0.02 -4.83
N ASP A 90 -9.89 0.17 -4.65
CA ASP A 90 -10.71 -0.65 -3.75
C ASP A 90 -10.76 -2.13 -4.20
N ARG A 91 -11.10 -2.38 -5.47
CA ARG A 91 -11.13 -3.75 -6.04
C ARG A 91 -9.75 -4.40 -5.97
N LEU A 92 -8.69 -3.66 -6.30
CA LEU A 92 -7.32 -4.17 -6.25
C LEU A 92 -6.90 -4.47 -4.81
N SER A 93 -7.29 -3.67 -3.82
CA SER A 93 -7.05 -3.97 -2.40
C SER A 93 -7.69 -5.30 -1.97
N THR A 94 -8.91 -5.58 -2.44
CA THR A 94 -9.61 -6.84 -2.20
C THR A 94 -8.88 -8.02 -2.87
N LEU A 95 -8.39 -7.83 -4.10
CA LEU A 95 -7.61 -8.85 -4.81
C LEU A 95 -6.29 -9.16 -4.12
N LEU A 96 -5.58 -8.15 -3.62
CA LEU A 96 -4.31 -8.32 -2.90
C LEU A 96 -4.46 -9.12 -1.62
N VAL A 97 -5.52 -8.87 -0.84
CA VAL A 97 -5.79 -9.67 0.37
C VAL A 97 -6.32 -11.07 0.02
N SER A 98 -7.10 -11.20 -1.06
CA SER A 98 -7.54 -12.50 -1.57
C SER A 98 -6.35 -13.35 -2.01
N ASP A 99 -5.36 -12.76 -2.66
CA ASP A 99 -4.11 -13.42 -3.03
C ASP A 99 -3.28 -13.85 -1.80
N ALA A 100 -3.21 -13.01 -0.76
CA ALA A 100 -2.60 -13.40 0.50
C ALA A 100 -3.31 -14.61 1.14
N ILE A 101 -4.65 -14.67 1.09
CA ILE A 101 -5.42 -15.84 1.57
C ILE A 101 -5.07 -17.09 0.77
N ARG A 102 -5.02 -17.00 -0.57
CA ARG A 102 -4.65 -18.14 -1.42
C ARG A 102 -3.26 -18.66 -1.07
N PHE A 103 -2.29 -17.76 -0.95
CA PHE A 103 -0.93 -18.11 -0.55
C PHE A 103 -0.90 -18.86 0.79
N GLU A 104 -1.64 -18.41 1.80
CA GLU A 104 -1.73 -19.09 3.09
C GLU A 104 -2.35 -20.49 2.99
N VAL A 105 -3.38 -20.67 2.17
CA VAL A 105 -4.07 -21.96 2.00
C VAL A 105 -3.22 -22.95 1.20
N GLU A 106 -2.64 -22.52 0.07
CA GLU A 106 -1.80 -23.36 -0.79
C GLU A 106 -0.56 -23.85 -0.05
N THR A 107 0.01 -23.00 0.79
CA THR A 107 1.16 -23.37 1.60
C THR A 107 0.76 -24.16 2.85
N ALA A 108 -0.47 -24.11 3.36
CA ALA A 108 -0.84 -24.86 4.57
C ALA A 108 -0.60 -26.39 4.46
N GLY A 109 -0.67 -26.97 3.25
CA GLY A 109 -0.45 -28.40 2.98
C GLY A 109 0.93 -28.76 2.39
N GLY A 110 1.82 -27.80 2.12
CA GLY A 110 3.05 -28.04 1.35
C GLY A 110 4.28 -28.49 2.18
N SER A 111 5.38 -28.83 1.50
CA SER A 111 6.70 -29.10 2.09
C SER A 111 7.24 -27.91 2.92
N PRO A 112 8.06 -28.12 3.98
CA PRO A 112 8.69 -27.03 4.76
C PRO A 112 9.81 -26.25 4.02
N GLU A 113 10.13 -26.60 2.78
CA GLU A 113 11.11 -25.90 1.93
C GLU A 113 10.63 -24.52 1.44
N PRO A 114 11.53 -23.55 1.14
CA PRO A 114 11.15 -22.24 0.62
C PRO A 114 10.09 -22.32 -0.50
N PRO A 115 9.06 -21.45 -0.48
CA PRO A 115 8.85 -20.26 0.37
C PRO A 115 8.25 -20.54 1.77
N SER A 116 8.17 -21.81 2.17
CA SER A 116 7.42 -22.30 3.34
C SER A 116 8.13 -22.14 4.68
N ARG A 117 9.35 -21.60 4.67
CA ARG A 117 10.14 -21.41 5.89
C ARG A 117 9.47 -20.35 6.76
N GLY A 118 9.20 -20.72 8.01
CA GLY A 118 8.67 -19.80 9.00
C GLY A 118 7.14 -19.65 9.02
N ARG A 119 6.42 -20.56 8.34
CA ARG A 119 4.95 -20.64 8.37
C ARG A 119 4.35 -20.49 9.78
N PRO A 120 3.17 -19.85 9.89
CA PRO A 120 2.45 -19.78 11.15
C PRO A 120 1.96 -21.16 11.59
N ASP A 121 1.84 -21.36 12.91
CA ASP A 121 1.16 -22.54 13.45
C ASP A 121 -0.34 -22.52 13.07
N PRO A 122 -1.05 -23.67 13.14
CA PRO A 122 -2.46 -23.75 12.73
C PRO A 122 -3.41 -22.77 13.45
N VAL A 123 -3.13 -22.41 14.70
CA VAL A 123 -3.96 -21.45 15.46
C VAL A 123 -3.75 -20.04 14.91
N THR A 124 -2.50 -19.65 14.69
CA THR A 124 -2.14 -18.36 14.09
C THR A 124 -2.67 -18.26 12.66
N LEU A 125 -2.55 -19.31 11.84
CA LEU A 125 -3.08 -19.38 10.48
C LEU A 125 -4.60 -19.14 10.46
N ARG A 126 -5.37 -19.88 11.28
CA ARG A 126 -6.83 -19.70 11.36
C ARG A 126 -7.22 -18.28 11.75
N LYS A 127 -6.49 -17.67 12.69
CA LYS A 127 -6.71 -16.28 13.10
C LYS A 127 -6.42 -15.29 11.97
N ARG A 128 -5.30 -15.49 11.26
CA ARG A 128 -4.90 -14.69 10.09
C ARG A 128 -5.96 -14.74 9.00
N LEU A 129 -6.37 -15.94 8.60
CA LEU A 129 -7.40 -16.18 7.60
C LEU A 129 -8.73 -15.52 8.00
N ARG A 130 -9.19 -15.68 9.24
CA ARG A 130 -10.42 -15.03 9.73
C ARG A 130 -10.39 -13.52 9.55
N HIS A 131 -9.27 -12.87 9.88
CA HIS A 131 -9.16 -11.41 9.72
C HIS A 131 -9.05 -10.99 8.25
N ALA A 132 -8.36 -11.77 7.41
CA ALA A 132 -8.24 -11.50 5.99
C ALA A 132 -9.57 -11.68 5.25
N VAL A 133 -10.33 -12.75 5.54
CA VAL A 133 -11.65 -13.00 4.94
C VAL A 133 -12.62 -11.87 5.28
N ARG A 134 -12.62 -11.39 6.53
CA ARG A 134 -13.41 -10.22 6.93
C ARG A 134 -13.04 -8.93 6.19
N PHE A 135 -11.79 -8.79 5.74
CA PHE A 135 -11.40 -7.65 4.92
C PHE A 135 -11.92 -7.75 3.47
N VAL A 136 -11.97 -8.97 2.92
CA VAL A 136 -12.45 -9.24 1.56
C VAL A 136 -13.98 -9.05 1.50
N GLY A 137 -14.71 -9.51 2.50
CA GLY A 137 -16.14 -9.26 2.63
C GLY A 137 -16.85 -10.21 3.61
N ASP A 138 -17.93 -9.72 4.23
CA ASP A 138 -18.69 -10.49 5.23
C ASP A 138 -19.42 -11.71 4.64
N GLU A 139 -19.78 -11.68 3.34
CA GLU A 139 -20.40 -12.82 2.63
C GLU A 139 -19.49 -14.07 2.57
N LEU A 140 -18.18 -13.88 2.71
CA LEU A 140 -17.19 -14.96 2.77
C LEU A 140 -16.93 -15.44 4.21
N SER A 141 -17.43 -14.73 5.23
CA SER A 141 -17.16 -14.97 6.66
C SER A 141 -18.16 -15.94 7.33
N GLY A 142 -18.96 -16.67 6.55
CA GLY A 142 -20.01 -17.56 7.06
C GLY A 142 -19.50 -18.83 7.80
N PRO A 143 -20.37 -19.49 8.58
CA PRO A 143 -20.03 -20.71 9.34
C PRO A 143 -19.61 -21.90 8.47
N ASP A 144 -19.89 -21.86 7.16
CA ASP A 144 -19.54 -22.88 6.17
C ASP A 144 -18.10 -22.78 5.63
N ALA A 145 -17.28 -21.81 6.06
CA ALA A 145 -15.85 -21.73 5.76
C ALA A 145 -15.01 -22.82 6.48
N ALA A 146 -15.60 -24.01 6.69
CA ALA A 146 -14.94 -25.17 7.28
C ALA A 146 -13.99 -25.85 6.27
N ASP A 147 -14.23 -25.68 4.96
CA ASP A 147 -13.32 -26.15 3.91
C ASP A 147 -12.50 -24.97 3.33
N LEU A 148 -11.18 -25.08 3.43
CA LEU A 148 -10.25 -24.10 2.87
C LEU A 148 -10.27 -24.09 1.34
N ALA A 149 -10.62 -25.20 0.69
CA ALA A 149 -10.73 -25.29 -0.77
C ALA A 149 -11.92 -24.47 -1.29
N ASP A 150 -13.11 -24.65 -0.70
CA ASP A 150 -14.30 -23.86 -1.04
C ASP A 150 -14.06 -22.35 -0.83
N LEU A 151 -13.38 -21.99 0.26
CA LEU A 151 -12.99 -20.61 0.51
C LEU A 151 -12.17 -20.04 -0.65
N VAL A 152 -11.13 -20.77 -1.09
CA VAL A 152 -10.23 -20.31 -2.17
C VAL A 152 -10.97 -20.12 -3.50
N ASP A 153 -11.92 -21.01 -3.81
CA ASP A 153 -12.69 -20.94 -5.05
C ASP A 153 -13.62 -19.72 -5.10
N ARG A 154 -14.13 -19.29 -3.94
CA ARG A 154 -15.02 -18.12 -3.81
C ARG A 154 -14.30 -16.78 -3.78
N LEU A 155 -12.97 -16.77 -3.60
CA LEU A 155 -12.21 -15.52 -3.53
C LEU A 155 -12.19 -14.79 -4.89
N PRO A 156 -12.29 -13.45 -4.91
CA PRO A 156 -12.10 -12.64 -6.12
C PRO A 156 -10.76 -12.92 -6.82
N ARG A 157 -10.78 -13.09 -8.14
CA ARG A 157 -9.58 -13.29 -8.99
C ARG A 157 -9.34 -12.05 -9.87
N PRO A 158 -8.08 -11.76 -10.25
CA PRO A 158 -7.81 -10.73 -11.23
C PRO A 158 -8.61 -10.99 -12.52
N PRO A 159 -9.14 -9.94 -13.17
CA PRO A 159 -9.76 -10.06 -14.49
C PRO A 159 -8.86 -10.77 -15.50
N THR A 160 -9.44 -11.43 -16.50
CA THR A 160 -8.70 -12.15 -17.54
C THR A 160 -8.19 -11.24 -18.66
N THR A 161 -7.63 -10.07 -18.31
CA THR A 161 -7.03 -9.12 -19.27
C THR A 161 -5.55 -9.38 -19.48
N ALA A 162 -4.98 -8.80 -20.54
CA ALA A 162 -3.55 -8.90 -20.81
C ALA A 162 -2.69 -8.26 -19.71
N ALA A 163 -3.16 -7.15 -19.13
CA ALA A 163 -2.52 -6.45 -18.01
C ALA A 163 -2.54 -7.32 -16.75
N CYS A 164 -3.71 -7.85 -16.37
CA CYS A 164 -3.87 -8.63 -15.14
C CYS A 164 -3.05 -9.92 -15.08
N ARG A 165 -2.51 -10.41 -16.22
CA ARG A 165 -1.51 -11.50 -16.21
C ARG A 165 -0.24 -11.17 -15.44
N TRP A 166 0.07 -9.87 -15.26
CA TRP A 166 1.22 -9.39 -14.50
C TRP A 166 0.99 -9.32 -12.98
N PHE A 167 -0.25 -9.54 -12.51
CA PHE A 167 -0.55 -9.49 -11.07
C PHE A 167 0.28 -10.48 -10.25
N ASP A 168 0.52 -11.69 -10.76
CA ASP A 168 1.26 -12.74 -10.05
C ASP A 168 2.75 -12.40 -9.85
N VAL A 169 3.29 -11.51 -10.67
CA VAL A 169 4.70 -11.07 -10.62
C VAL A 169 4.86 -9.74 -9.88
N THR A 170 3.94 -9.41 -8.97
CA THR A 170 4.00 -8.19 -8.14
C THR A 170 4.51 -8.44 -6.72
N VAL A 171 5.09 -9.60 -6.43
CA VAL A 171 5.68 -9.91 -5.12
C VAL A 171 7.09 -10.44 -5.30
N HIS A 172 8.06 -9.66 -4.82
CA HIS A 172 9.48 -9.94 -4.91
C HIS A 172 10.13 -9.89 -3.52
N PRO A 173 9.94 -10.93 -2.69
CA PRO A 173 10.52 -10.97 -1.35
C PRO A 173 12.04 -10.77 -1.43
N VAL A 174 12.60 -9.92 -0.57
CA VAL A 174 14.05 -9.78 -0.44
C VAL A 174 14.67 -11.00 0.22
N TYR A 175 13.89 -11.77 0.97
CA TYR A 175 14.33 -13.00 1.62
C TYR A 175 13.27 -14.11 1.55
N VAL A 176 13.69 -15.32 1.93
CA VAL A 176 12.92 -16.57 1.75
C VAL A 176 12.12 -16.94 3.01
N LEU A 177 11.34 -15.98 3.52
CA LEU A 177 10.46 -16.20 4.66
C LEU A 177 8.99 -16.06 4.27
N HIS A 178 8.18 -17.00 4.75
CA HIS A 178 6.74 -17.08 4.50
C HIS A 178 6.02 -15.75 4.76
N ASP A 179 6.29 -15.15 5.92
CA ASP A 179 5.61 -13.93 6.36
C ASP A 179 5.97 -12.69 5.51
N GLU A 180 7.03 -12.72 4.70
CA GLU A 180 7.41 -11.59 3.84
C GLU A 180 6.44 -11.41 2.67
N TYR A 181 5.99 -12.50 2.03
CA TYR A 181 4.97 -12.45 0.98
C TYR A 181 3.70 -11.75 1.48
N PHE A 182 3.23 -12.24 2.63
CA PHE A 182 2.10 -11.69 3.35
C PHE A 182 2.30 -10.21 3.71
N PHE A 183 3.49 -9.85 4.22
CA PHE A 183 3.83 -8.47 4.56
C PHE A 183 3.76 -7.53 3.37
N ILE A 184 4.31 -7.93 2.21
CA ILE A 184 4.26 -7.16 0.96
C ILE A 184 2.81 -6.94 0.54
N ARG A 185 1.97 -7.99 0.52
CA ARG A 185 0.54 -7.88 0.15
C ARG A 185 -0.22 -6.91 1.03
N LEU A 186 0.01 -6.92 2.34
CA LEU A 186 -0.64 -5.97 3.25
C LEU A 186 -0.18 -4.53 3.03
N LEU A 187 1.10 -4.30 2.75
CA LEU A 187 1.60 -2.96 2.44
C LEU A 187 1.07 -2.45 1.10
N GLN A 188 1.05 -3.29 0.07
CA GLN A 188 0.40 -2.96 -1.21
C GLN A 188 -1.08 -2.61 -1.00
N THR A 189 -1.78 -3.36 -0.14
CA THR A 189 -3.18 -3.08 0.21
C THR A 189 -3.32 -1.71 0.87
N HIS A 190 -2.44 -1.33 1.82
CA HIS A 190 -2.44 0.01 2.39
C HIS A 190 -2.24 1.10 1.31
N GLU A 191 -1.30 0.92 0.38
CA GLU A 191 -1.07 1.89 -0.71
C GLU A 191 -2.30 2.05 -1.60
N MET A 192 -3.03 0.96 -1.90
CA MET A 192 -4.30 1.04 -2.64
C MET A 192 -5.38 1.80 -1.88
N LEU A 193 -5.52 1.56 -0.56
CA LEU A 193 -6.46 2.29 0.27
C LEU A 193 -6.09 3.78 0.37
N PHE A 194 -4.81 4.14 0.47
CA PHE A 194 -4.37 5.54 0.45
C PHE A 194 -4.55 6.21 -0.92
N THR A 195 -4.45 5.45 -2.00
CA THR A 195 -4.78 5.93 -3.35
C THR A 195 -6.26 6.27 -3.47
N ALA A 196 -7.16 5.42 -2.94
CA ALA A 196 -8.59 5.70 -2.86
C ALA A 196 -8.87 6.96 -2.02
N ILE A 197 -8.35 7.00 -0.79
CA ILE A 197 -8.52 8.14 0.12
C ILE A 197 -8.03 9.45 -0.53
N SER A 198 -6.85 9.46 -1.14
CA SER A 198 -6.30 10.66 -1.78
C SER A 198 -7.18 11.14 -2.95
N THR A 199 -7.77 10.20 -3.69
CA THR A 199 -8.69 10.50 -4.80
C THR A 199 -10.00 11.10 -4.28
N ASP A 200 -10.55 10.55 -3.21
CA ASP A 200 -11.76 11.08 -2.58
C ASP A 200 -11.54 12.49 -2.04
N ILE A 201 -10.43 12.73 -1.32
CA ILE A 201 -10.16 14.06 -0.78
C ILE A 201 -9.94 15.08 -1.91
N ARG A 202 -9.24 14.71 -2.99
CA ARG A 202 -9.12 15.59 -4.17
C ARG A 202 -10.48 15.91 -4.78
N THR A 203 -11.36 14.92 -4.89
CA THR A 203 -12.72 15.09 -5.41
C THR A 203 -13.57 15.95 -4.48
N ALA A 204 -13.42 15.77 -3.16
CA ALA A 204 -14.11 16.58 -2.16
C ALA A 204 -13.72 18.06 -2.26
N ILE A 205 -12.42 18.36 -2.45
CA ILE A 205 -11.95 19.74 -2.66
C ILE A 205 -12.65 20.36 -3.87
N GLY A 206 -12.67 19.67 -5.01
CA GLY A 206 -13.37 20.16 -6.20
C GLY A 206 -14.87 20.40 -5.96
N ALA A 207 -15.56 19.46 -5.31
CA ALA A 207 -16.98 19.61 -4.98
C ALA A 207 -17.25 20.79 -4.05
N LEU A 208 -16.43 20.97 -3.00
CA LEU A 208 -16.55 22.11 -2.09
C LEU A 208 -16.32 23.45 -2.81
N ARG A 209 -15.32 23.51 -3.70
CA ARG A 209 -15.06 24.70 -4.53
C ARG A 209 -16.20 25.05 -5.47
N ASP A 210 -16.90 24.04 -5.97
CA ASP A 210 -18.11 24.19 -6.78
C ASP A 210 -19.36 24.54 -5.94
N GLY A 211 -19.25 24.68 -4.61
CA GLY A 211 -20.39 24.89 -3.71
C GLY A 211 -21.28 23.66 -3.53
N LYS A 212 -20.84 22.48 -3.98
CA LYS A 212 -21.59 21.21 -3.90
C LYS A 212 -21.26 20.49 -2.60
N LEU A 213 -21.78 21.01 -1.48
CA LEU A 213 -21.48 20.50 -0.14
C LEU A 213 -21.76 19.00 0.01
N GLU A 214 -22.94 18.53 -0.40
CA GLU A 214 -23.34 17.12 -0.25
C GLU A 214 -22.36 16.16 -0.96
N ALA A 215 -21.95 16.49 -2.18
CA ALA A 215 -20.97 15.70 -2.92
C ALA A 215 -19.57 15.74 -2.26
N GLY A 216 -19.20 16.86 -1.63
CA GLY A 216 -17.97 16.96 -0.83
C GLY A 216 -18.03 16.09 0.42
N LEU A 217 -19.14 16.12 1.16
CA LEU A 217 -19.38 15.32 2.35
C LEU A 217 -19.36 13.81 2.03
N GLU A 218 -20.01 13.39 0.96
CA GLU A 218 -20.01 11.99 0.50
C GLU A 218 -18.58 11.45 0.36
N ARG A 219 -17.69 12.23 -0.27
CA ARG A 219 -16.29 11.84 -0.47
C ARG A 219 -15.48 11.82 0.83
N ILE A 220 -15.69 12.78 1.73
CA ILE A 220 -15.03 12.78 3.05
C ILE A 220 -15.49 11.58 3.90
N HIS A 221 -16.79 11.27 3.88
CA HIS A 221 -17.34 10.10 4.56
C HIS A 221 -16.78 8.79 3.97
N HIS A 222 -16.69 8.69 2.64
CA HIS A 222 -16.09 7.53 1.99
C HIS A 222 -14.61 7.36 2.41
N ALA A 223 -13.80 8.42 2.37
CA ALA A 223 -12.41 8.38 2.86
C ALA A 223 -12.32 7.92 4.33
N THR A 224 -13.26 8.35 5.18
CA THR A 224 -13.34 7.94 6.59
C THR A 224 -13.65 6.45 6.72
N ALA A 225 -14.59 5.93 5.93
CA ALA A 225 -14.94 4.50 5.86
C ALA A 225 -13.76 3.65 5.33
N VAL A 226 -12.97 4.16 4.39
CA VAL A 226 -11.77 3.47 3.91
C VAL A 226 -10.72 3.34 5.03
N PHE A 227 -10.52 4.36 5.88
CA PHE A 227 -9.70 4.21 7.08
C PHE A 227 -10.27 3.20 8.08
N GLU A 228 -11.60 3.05 8.14
CA GLU A 228 -12.24 2.01 8.93
C GLU A 228 -11.83 0.61 8.48
N ARG A 229 -11.92 0.38 7.17
CA ARG A 229 -11.50 -0.85 6.51
C ARG A 229 -10.00 -1.10 6.70
N ALA A 230 -9.15 -0.08 6.53
CA ALA A 230 -7.70 -0.17 6.71
C ALA A 230 -7.30 -0.68 8.10
N ALA A 231 -8.09 -0.38 9.15
CA ALA A 231 -7.79 -0.85 10.50
C ALA A 231 -7.89 -2.38 10.65
N ILE A 232 -8.59 -3.08 9.75
CA ILE A 232 -8.62 -4.56 9.74
C ILE A 232 -7.24 -5.10 9.40
N LEU A 233 -6.48 -4.45 8.51
CA LEU A 233 -5.13 -4.88 8.12
C LEU A 233 -4.18 -4.96 9.32
N PHE A 234 -4.36 -4.09 10.33
CA PHE A 234 -3.60 -4.19 11.58
C PHE A 234 -3.90 -5.44 12.39
N ARG A 235 -5.12 -6.01 12.30
CA ARG A 235 -5.44 -7.29 12.94
C ARG A 235 -4.79 -8.46 12.22
N ILE A 236 -4.65 -8.36 10.89
CA ILE A 236 -3.99 -9.39 10.09
C ILE A 236 -2.48 -9.36 10.35
N ILE A 237 -1.82 -8.20 10.20
CA ILE A 237 -0.38 -8.05 10.47
C ILE A 237 -0.03 -8.40 11.92
N ALA A 238 -0.98 -8.26 12.85
CA ALA A 238 -0.76 -8.61 14.24
C ALA A 238 -0.49 -10.11 14.46
N THR A 239 -0.79 -10.95 13.47
CA THR A 239 -0.52 -12.41 13.45
C THR A 239 0.87 -12.77 12.92
N MET A 240 1.63 -11.81 12.39
CA MET A 240 3.02 -12.01 11.98
C MET A 240 3.92 -12.09 13.22
N ARG A 241 4.93 -12.96 13.19
CA ARG A 241 5.88 -13.07 14.30
C ARG A 241 7.00 -12.02 14.18
N ALA A 242 7.37 -11.42 15.31
CA ALA A 242 8.38 -10.36 15.33
C ALA A 242 9.78 -10.85 14.90
N ASP A 243 10.13 -12.11 15.19
CA ASP A 243 11.40 -12.72 14.76
C ASP A 243 11.48 -12.88 13.24
N GLN A 244 10.35 -13.20 12.59
CA GLN A 244 10.27 -13.31 11.13
C GLN A 244 10.49 -11.94 10.49
N PHE A 245 9.76 -10.93 10.95
CA PHE A 245 9.95 -9.55 10.53
C PHE A 245 11.39 -9.06 10.74
N SER A 246 11.94 -9.29 11.92
CA SER A 246 13.32 -8.92 12.27
C SER A 246 14.36 -9.59 11.36
N THR A 247 14.06 -10.78 10.84
CA THR A 247 14.96 -11.51 9.95
C THR A 247 14.97 -10.92 8.55
N PHE A 248 13.83 -10.80 7.87
CA PHE A 248 13.82 -10.31 6.48
C PHE A 248 14.08 -8.80 6.39
N ARG A 249 13.72 -8.00 7.41
CA ARG A 249 13.96 -6.54 7.41
C ARG A 249 15.43 -6.15 7.29
N LYS A 250 16.37 -7.06 7.62
CA LYS A 250 17.81 -6.83 7.44
C LYS A 250 18.16 -6.60 5.97
N PHE A 251 17.36 -7.16 5.06
CA PHE A 251 17.57 -7.09 3.62
C PHE A 251 16.73 -5.99 2.96
N THR A 252 15.86 -5.30 3.70
CA THR A 252 15.02 -4.21 3.18
C THR A 252 15.74 -2.86 3.10
N GLN A 253 17.04 -2.75 3.43
CA GLN A 253 17.95 -1.65 3.03
C GLN A 253 17.30 -0.25 2.87
N GLY A 254 16.63 0.28 3.90
CA GLY A 254 16.02 1.62 3.82
C GLY A 254 14.56 1.66 3.33
N ALA A 255 14.08 0.64 2.63
CA ALA A 255 12.68 0.53 2.21
C ALA A 255 11.75 0.49 3.44
N SER A 256 10.83 1.44 3.51
CA SER A 256 10.01 1.67 4.70
C SER A 256 8.71 2.39 4.38
N ALA A 257 7.69 2.16 5.21
CA ALA A 257 6.38 2.82 5.13
C ALA A 257 6.45 4.35 5.25
N ILE A 258 7.55 4.93 5.77
CA ILE A 258 7.76 6.39 5.76
C ILE A 258 7.84 6.97 4.35
N GLN A 259 8.20 6.15 3.37
CA GLN A 259 8.31 6.51 1.95
C GLN A 259 6.96 6.33 1.20
N SER A 260 5.85 6.13 1.92
CA SER A 260 4.52 6.02 1.31
C SER A 260 4.06 7.37 0.75
N GLU A 261 4.17 7.53 -0.56
CA GLU A 261 3.81 8.78 -1.23
C GLU A 261 2.30 9.03 -1.18
N GLN A 262 1.46 8.00 -1.36
CA GLN A 262 0.00 8.19 -1.38
C GLN A 262 -0.53 8.57 0.01
N TYR A 263 0.02 8.00 1.08
CA TYR A 263 -0.28 8.47 2.44
C TYR A 263 0.06 9.95 2.62
N LYS A 264 1.20 10.39 2.07
CA LYS A 264 1.64 11.79 2.16
C LYS A 264 0.85 12.73 1.27
N ARG A 265 0.41 12.27 0.10
CA ARG A 265 -0.51 13.01 -0.79
C ARG A 265 -1.85 13.24 -0.12
N PHE A 266 -2.40 12.23 0.57
CA PHE A 266 -3.57 12.41 1.43
C PHE A 266 -3.32 13.49 2.50
N GLU A 267 -2.21 13.41 3.23
CA GLU A 267 -1.87 14.34 4.32
C GLU A 267 -1.87 15.80 3.82
N ILE A 268 -1.24 16.08 2.67
CA ILE A 268 -1.14 17.45 2.13
C ILE A 268 -2.44 17.94 1.49
N LEU A 269 -3.35 17.05 1.08
CA LEU A 269 -4.66 17.43 0.54
C LEU A 269 -5.62 17.89 1.65
N CYS A 270 -5.46 17.38 2.88
CA CYS A 270 -6.27 17.83 4.01
C CYS A 270 -5.90 19.24 4.49
N GLY A 271 -4.61 19.57 4.52
CA GLY A 271 -4.10 20.87 4.93
C GLY A 271 -2.62 21.03 4.63
N ARG A 272 -2.15 22.27 4.56
CA ARG A 272 -0.73 22.53 4.29
C ARG A 272 0.09 22.12 5.53
N PRO A 273 1.13 21.28 5.39
CA PRO A 273 1.99 20.95 6.52
C PRO A 273 2.64 22.20 7.11
N SER A 274 2.82 22.22 8.43
CA SER A 274 3.67 23.23 9.08
C SER A 274 5.12 23.11 8.57
N ALA A 275 5.90 24.20 8.64
CA ALA A 275 7.29 24.16 8.20
C ALA A 275 8.13 23.06 8.91
N PRO A 276 8.04 22.87 10.24
CA PRO A 276 8.73 21.76 10.90
C PRO A 276 8.30 20.39 10.36
N ARG A 277 7.00 20.20 10.09
CA ARG A 277 6.50 18.94 9.54
C ARG A 277 7.01 18.70 8.12
N LEU A 278 7.01 19.71 7.26
CA LEU A 278 7.48 19.62 5.87
C LEU A 278 8.98 19.31 5.76
N HIS A 279 9.77 19.75 6.75
CA HIS A 279 11.21 19.47 6.82
C HIS A 279 11.58 18.24 7.67
N SER A 280 10.58 17.54 8.23
CA SER A 280 10.81 16.30 8.99
C SER A 280 11.18 15.12 8.08
N ALA A 281 11.72 14.05 8.70
CA ALA A 281 12.00 12.78 8.04
C ALA A 281 10.81 12.22 7.23
N ALA A 282 9.59 12.57 7.65
CA ALA A 282 8.36 12.11 7.03
C ALA A 282 8.17 12.64 5.60
N PHE A 283 8.65 13.85 5.30
CA PHE A 283 8.52 14.49 3.98
C PHE A 283 9.83 14.49 3.20
N THR A 284 10.99 14.48 3.86
CA THR A 284 12.28 14.26 3.17
C THR A 284 12.38 12.87 2.55
N SER A 285 11.63 11.89 3.07
CA SER A 285 11.53 10.53 2.52
C SER A 285 10.63 10.42 1.28
N VAL A 286 9.90 11.47 0.91
CA VAL A 286 9.00 11.52 -0.25
C VAL A 286 9.21 12.82 -1.05
N PRO A 287 10.40 13.00 -1.65
CA PRO A 287 10.80 14.27 -2.27
C PRO A 287 9.81 14.76 -3.33
N ALA A 288 9.21 13.86 -4.13
CA ALA A 288 8.19 14.22 -5.11
C ALA A 288 6.96 14.88 -4.45
N VAL A 289 6.48 14.34 -3.33
CA VAL A 289 5.33 14.91 -2.59
C VAL A 289 5.71 16.20 -1.87
N ARG A 290 6.95 16.32 -1.38
CA ARG A 290 7.44 17.59 -0.79
C ARG A 290 7.48 18.69 -1.84
N ASP A 291 7.99 18.39 -3.03
CA ASP A 291 8.03 19.30 -4.17
C ASP A 291 6.62 19.75 -4.60
N GLU A 292 5.62 18.85 -4.53
CA GLU A 292 4.20 19.20 -4.78
C GLU A 292 3.69 20.30 -3.82
N VAL A 293 4.21 20.40 -2.59
CA VAL A 293 3.83 21.45 -1.62
C VAL A 293 4.60 22.75 -1.83
N GLU A 294 5.88 22.65 -2.20
CA GLU A 294 6.78 23.79 -2.34
C GLU A 294 6.56 24.53 -3.68
N LYS A 295 6.29 23.80 -4.77
CA LYS A 295 6.27 24.34 -6.13
C LYS A 295 4.86 24.57 -6.68
N ALA A 296 3.85 23.85 -6.18
CA ALA A 296 2.49 23.99 -6.66
C ALA A 296 1.62 24.72 -5.63
N ALA A 297 0.82 25.68 -6.11
CA ALA A 297 -0.34 26.17 -5.38
C ALA A 297 -1.40 25.06 -5.40
N ARG A 298 -1.25 24.07 -4.52
CA ARG A 298 -2.27 23.05 -4.33
C ARG A 298 -3.34 23.55 -3.38
N ASP A 299 -4.57 23.42 -3.85
CA ASP A 299 -5.72 23.59 -3.00
C ASP A 299 -5.83 22.45 -1.98
N THR A 300 -6.46 22.74 -0.85
CA THR A 300 -6.61 21.81 0.27
C THR A 300 -8.01 21.90 0.85
N VAL A 301 -8.45 20.86 1.55
CA VAL A 301 -9.75 20.89 2.25
C VAL A 301 -9.80 22.04 3.23
N THR A 302 -8.71 22.28 3.97
CA THR A 302 -8.59 23.42 4.89
C THR A 302 -8.74 24.77 4.17
N GLN A 303 -8.07 24.96 3.04
CA GLN A 303 -8.16 26.23 2.31
C GLN A 303 -9.56 26.44 1.73
N ALA A 304 -10.15 25.40 1.12
CA ALA A 304 -11.54 25.43 0.66
C ALA A 304 -12.51 25.76 1.79
N TYR A 305 -12.34 25.13 2.95
CA TYR A 305 -13.13 25.40 4.14
C TYR A 305 -13.03 26.88 4.56
N LEU A 306 -11.82 27.42 4.70
CA LEU A 306 -11.60 28.80 5.17
C LEU A 306 -12.18 29.83 4.21
N ASP A 307 -12.01 29.63 2.90
CA ASP A 307 -12.52 30.53 1.87
C ASP A 307 -14.05 30.53 1.84
N LEU A 308 -14.67 29.34 1.88
CA LEU A 308 -16.14 29.19 1.93
C LEU A 308 -16.71 29.79 3.22
N ARG A 309 -16.02 29.63 4.35
CA ARG A 309 -16.44 30.20 5.64
C ARG A 309 -16.38 31.73 5.61
N GLY A 310 -15.31 32.30 5.02
CA GLY A 310 -15.16 33.74 4.85
C GLY A 310 -16.18 34.35 3.89
N ALA A 311 -16.59 33.60 2.87
CA ALA A 311 -17.61 34.00 1.91
C ALA A 311 -19.06 33.83 2.43
N GLY A 312 -19.26 33.18 3.59
CA GLY A 312 -20.59 32.86 4.09
C GLY A 312 -21.36 31.91 3.17
N ALA A 313 -20.66 30.97 2.52
CA ALA A 313 -21.22 30.14 1.44
C ALA A 313 -22.32 29.17 1.89
N PHE A 314 -22.35 28.79 3.17
CA PHE A 314 -23.29 27.84 3.74
C PHE A 314 -23.94 28.37 5.02
N GLY A 315 -25.13 27.88 5.34
CA GLY A 315 -25.83 28.09 6.60
C GLY A 315 -25.21 27.30 7.76
N GLN A 316 -25.65 27.57 8.99
CA GLN A 316 -25.06 26.95 10.18
C GLN A 316 -25.18 25.42 10.19
N ALA A 317 -26.33 24.86 9.82
CA ALA A 317 -26.53 23.41 9.81
C ALA A 317 -25.60 22.69 8.80
N GLU A 318 -25.35 23.32 7.65
CA GLU A 318 -24.42 22.83 6.63
C GLU A 318 -22.97 22.85 7.13
N TRP A 319 -22.60 23.91 7.86
CA TRP A 319 -21.31 23.97 8.53
C TRP A 319 -21.13 22.90 9.60
N ASP A 320 -22.17 22.66 10.42
CA ASP A 320 -22.14 21.62 11.45
C ASP A 320 -21.88 20.23 10.84
N LEU A 321 -22.47 19.95 9.67
CA LEU A 321 -22.22 18.71 8.92
C LEU A 321 -20.78 18.60 8.42
N LEU A 322 -20.22 19.67 7.86
CA LEU A 322 -18.84 19.68 7.38
C LEU A 322 -17.85 19.56 8.54
N ASP A 323 -18.06 20.29 9.62
CA ASP A 323 -17.23 20.22 10.83
C ASP A 323 -17.24 18.80 11.43
N ALA A 324 -18.40 18.16 11.47
CA ALA A 324 -18.55 16.77 11.91
C ALA A 324 -17.79 15.79 11.00
N ALA A 325 -17.90 15.94 9.67
CA ALA A 325 -17.22 15.08 8.70
C ALA A 325 -15.69 15.18 8.81
N LEU A 326 -15.14 16.40 8.91
CA LEU A 326 -13.70 16.64 9.07
C LEU A 326 -13.19 16.09 10.40
N SER A 327 -13.94 16.30 11.48
CA SER A 327 -13.62 15.75 12.81
C SER A 327 -13.64 14.22 12.81
N GLY A 328 -14.58 13.60 12.10
CA GLY A 328 -14.67 12.16 11.93
C GLY A 328 -13.44 11.58 11.21
N LEU A 329 -13.04 12.19 10.09
CA LEU A 329 -11.85 11.79 9.34
C LEU A 329 -10.57 11.91 10.18
N GLU A 330 -10.38 13.04 10.87
CA GLU A 330 -9.24 13.26 11.78
C GLU A 330 -9.21 12.20 12.88
N ALA A 331 -10.32 12.00 13.59
CA ALA A 331 -10.39 11.00 14.67
C ALA A 331 -10.05 9.59 14.17
N ARG A 332 -10.49 9.24 12.95
CA ARG A 332 -10.20 7.93 12.38
C ARG A 332 -8.75 7.78 11.97
N HIS A 333 -8.16 8.80 11.36
CA HIS A 333 -6.73 8.86 11.04
C HIS A 333 -5.86 8.76 12.30
N GLN A 334 -6.22 9.47 13.38
CA GLN A 334 -5.50 9.39 14.66
C GLN A 334 -5.53 7.98 15.25
N ARG A 335 -6.68 7.31 15.20
CA ARG A 335 -6.81 5.92 15.64
C ARG A 335 -5.97 4.98 14.78
N TRP A 336 -5.94 5.20 13.46
CA TRP A 336 -5.10 4.43 12.54
C TRP A 336 -3.61 4.61 12.88
N LYS A 337 -3.12 5.84 13.05
CA LYS A 337 -1.72 6.13 13.43
C LYS A 337 -1.34 5.52 14.78
N SER A 338 -2.23 5.61 15.76
CA SER A 338 -2.01 5.04 17.09
C SER A 338 -1.88 3.52 17.03
N THR A 339 -2.75 2.86 16.25
CA THR A 339 -2.70 1.40 16.04
C THR A 339 -1.42 1.00 15.30
N HIS A 340 -1.03 1.74 14.26
CA HIS A 340 0.23 1.55 13.56
C HIS A 340 1.41 1.62 14.53
N ARG A 341 1.48 2.68 15.35
CA ARG A 341 2.54 2.84 16.36
C ARG A 341 2.59 1.64 17.31
N SER A 342 1.46 1.19 17.85
CA SER A 342 1.42 0.03 18.76
C SER A 342 1.96 -1.25 18.10
N ILE A 343 1.59 -1.51 16.84
CA ILE A 343 2.09 -2.66 16.09
C ILE A 343 3.59 -2.52 15.79
N ALA A 344 4.02 -1.34 15.35
CA ALA A 344 5.41 -1.07 15.00
C ALA A 344 6.33 -1.20 16.23
N VAL A 345 5.94 -0.64 17.37
CA VAL A 345 6.68 -0.80 18.65
C VAL A 345 6.82 -2.28 19.01
N ARG A 346 5.73 -3.06 18.90
CA ARG A 346 5.76 -4.49 19.18
C ARG A 346 6.67 -5.27 18.22
N MET A 347 6.70 -4.88 16.95
CA MET A 347 7.50 -5.54 15.91
C MET A 347 8.98 -5.15 15.95
N LEU A 348 9.29 -3.91 16.34
CA LEU A 348 10.65 -3.39 16.38
C LEU A 348 11.35 -3.67 17.71
N GLY A 349 10.62 -3.74 18.83
CA GLY A 349 11.22 -3.69 20.15
C GLY A 349 12.02 -2.39 20.31
N ASP A 350 13.29 -2.52 20.73
CA ASP A 350 14.23 -1.39 20.90
C ASP A 350 14.97 -1.00 19.60
N ALA A 351 14.65 -1.62 18.46
CA ALA A 351 15.35 -1.37 17.20
C ALA A 351 14.90 -0.06 16.52
N HIS A 352 15.85 0.61 15.85
CA HIS A 352 15.59 1.77 14.98
C HIS A 352 14.67 1.40 13.80
N GLY A 353 14.00 2.40 13.20
CA GLY A 353 13.12 2.19 12.04
C GLY A 353 13.90 1.83 10.78
N SER A 354 13.33 0.99 9.89
CA SER A 354 14.00 0.58 8.65
C SER A 354 14.22 1.72 7.65
N GLY A 355 13.49 2.84 7.80
CA GLY A 355 13.67 4.06 7.01
C GLY A 355 14.61 5.08 7.65
N TYR A 356 15.58 4.62 8.44
CA TYR A 356 16.56 5.48 9.13
C TYR A 356 15.95 6.52 10.08
N THR A 357 14.83 6.18 10.70
CA THR A 357 14.26 6.99 11.78
C THR A 357 14.66 6.46 13.14
N ASP A 358 14.53 7.30 14.17
CA ASP A 358 14.76 6.93 15.57
C ASP A 358 13.78 5.85 16.10
N GLY A 359 12.86 5.36 15.26
CA GLY A 359 11.90 4.32 15.61
C GLY A 359 10.75 4.88 16.44
N VAL A 360 10.67 4.48 17.71
CA VAL A 360 9.54 4.79 18.61
C VAL A 360 9.35 6.31 18.86
N PRO A 361 10.40 7.12 19.07
CA PRO A 361 10.26 8.58 19.20
C PRO A 361 9.61 9.21 17.97
N TYR A 362 10.10 8.90 16.76
CA TYR A 362 9.52 9.38 15.51
C TYR A 362 8.05 8.99 15.34
N LEU A 363 7.70 7.75 15.68
CA LEU A 363 6.31 7.28 15.61
C LEU A 363 5.41 8.02 16.61
N THR A 364 5.95 8.45 17.76
CA THR A 364 5.22 9.23 18.76
C THR A 364 4.91 10.63 18.23
N GLU A 365 5.92 11.33 17.67
CA GLU A 365 5.73 12.63 17.01
C GLU A 365 4.70 12.55 15.85
N CYS A 366 4.75 11.46 15.07
CA CYS A 366 3.78 11.26 13.99
C CYS A 366 2.34 11.15 14.48
N VAL A 367 2.09 10.61 15.68
CA VAL A 367 0.75 10.54 16.27
C VAL A 367 0.26 11.94 16.69
N GLU A 368 1.15 12.85 17.07
CA GLU A 368 0.77 14.21 17.48
C GLU A 368 0.32 15.10 16.31
N ASN A 369 0.83 14.86 15.10
CA ASN A 369 0.43 15.61 13.90
C ASN A 369 -1.10 15.57 13.67
N ARG A 370 -1.71 16.68 13.26
CA ARG A 370 -3.16 16.81 12.96
C ARG A 370 -3.34 17.21 11.49
N LEU A 371 -4.30 16.61 10.80
CA LEU A 371 -4.62 16.92 9.41
C LEU A 371 -5.13 18.36 9.27
N PHE A 372 -6.04 18.75 10.17
CA PHE A 372 -6.74 20.05 10.12
C PHE A 372 -6.25 21.02 11.20
N TRP A 373 -4.95 20.99 11.51
CA TRP A 373 -4.35 21.81 12.59
C TRP A 373 -4.62 23.32 12.45
N GLN A 374 -4.82 23.80 11.22
CA GLN A 374 -5.13 25.20 10.89
C GLN A 374 -6.57 25.59 11.24
N LEU A 375 -7.48 24.62 11.38
CA LEU A 375 -8.88 24.85 11.78
C LEU A 375 -9.04 24.82 13.30
N SER A 376 -8.21 24.04 14.00
CA SER A 376 -8.25 23.89 15.48
C SER A 376 -7.68 25.09 16.25
N ALA A 377 -7.05 26.04 15.56
CA ALA A 377 -6.42 27.23 16.15
C ALA A 377 -7.38 28.43 16.28
N ARG A 378 -8.70 28.21 16.23
CA ARG A 378 -9.72 29.26 16.31
C ARG A 378 -10.74 28.96 17.39
#